data_AF-A0A165JZY3-F1
#
_entry.id   AF-A0A165JZY3-F1
#
_cell.length_a   1.000
_cell.length_b   1.000
_cell.length_c   1.000
_cell.angle_alpha   90.00
_cell.angle_beta   90.00
_cell.angle_gamma   90.00
#
_symmetry.space_group_name_H-M   'P 1'
#
loop_
_entity.id
_entity.type
_entity.pdbx_description
1 polymer ?
#
loop_
_entity_poly.entity_id
_entity_poly.type
_entity_poly.pdbx_seq_one_letter_code
_entity_poly.pdbx_strand_id
1 'polypeptide(L)'
;MFSFAVRNRSSTSASRGLCVRAIDARRGVVQQSRAASARLSLPSSSAALPSDSSPTTQEQPPATTSGAEPSTPSSSPEWPTEFGARMRGLASRPPNSTGPSASSSNPSAAPESLDRPLSLSPQSLVDTLSDLLVEISPPSSSSSPSAPSPRTDHTRYRLETDTDFRYASTAQPTPGALRMAKRLVLLGAPDVEELHPGITEGALRRWIDKAREAVRLPPTTAQLALAKNLIAQGAPDPHEVREGMTHAEMERWLTKAQIFGNFIPGRMVPVGHARRTPASGSQLDLAKNLSDASGLPIPYDPRTARKGEVSNFIIACRTELARQSKPVFVPRPGERDMPATERQKLKLERMGLSLPWGATRGQASDMITQRQKEMGVAWGLPEVKAAER
;
A
#
# COMPACT_ATOMS: atom_id res chain seq x y z
N MET A 1 -27.69 -9.94 63.89
CA MET A 1 -26.52 -10.80 64.22
C MET A 1 -26.80 -12.18 63.65
N PHE A 2 -26.27 -12.49 62.47
CA PHE A 2 -26.40 -13.81 61.85
C PHE A 2 -25.04 -14.29 61.36
N SER A 3 -24.60 -15.41 61.94
CA SER A 3 -23.46 -16.21 61.53
C SER A 3 -23.71 -16.88 60.18
N PHE A 4 -22.69 -16.93 59.32
CA PHE A 4 -22.55 -18.05 58.38
C PHE A 4 -21.08 -18.45 58.28
N ALA A 5 -20.84 -19.74 58.55
CA ALA A 5 -19.55 -20.40 58.57
C ALA A 5 -19.09 -20.74 57.16
N VAL A 6 -17.82 -20.47 56.86
CA VAL A 6 -17.13 -20.92 55.64
C VAL A 6 -16.46 -22.27 55.93
N ARG A 7 -16.87 -23.31 55.21
CA ARG A 7 -16.26 -24.64 55.23
C ARG A 7 -15.13 -24.73 54.21
N ASN A 8 -13.93 -24.99 54.71
CA ASN A 8 -12.77 -25.48 53.97
C ASN A 8 -13.05 -26.83 53.30
N ARG A 9 -12.64 -26.98 52.04
CA ARG A 9 -12.24 -28.28 51.47
C ARG A 9 -11.01 -28.10 50.57
N SER A 10 -9.87 -28.49 51.13
CA SER A 10 -8.67 -28.88 50.41
C SER A 10 -8.87 -30.29 49.84
N SER A 11 -8.55 -30.51 48.57
CA SER A 11 -8.38 -31.86 48.03
C SER A 11 -7.17 -31.86 47.10
N THR A 12 -6.05 -32.31 47.65
CA THR A 12 -4.88 -32.80 46.96
C THR A 12 -5.19 -34.17 46.33
N SER A 13 -4.85 -34.35 45.06
CA SER A 13 -4.64 -35.69 44.50
C SER A 13 -3.62 -35.61 43.37
N ALA A 14 -2.40 -36.03 43.69
CA ALA A 14 -1.36 -36.32 42.72
C ALA A 14 -1.43 -37.81 42.37
N SER A 15 -1.53 -38.13 41.08
CA SER A 15 -1.21 -39.46 40.55
C SER A 15 -0.51 -39.32 39.21
N ARG A 16 0.76 -39.73 39.20
CA ARG A 16 1.60 -39.94 38.02
C ARG A 16 1.08 -41.16 37.24
N GLY A 17 1.21 -41.13 35.91
CA GLY A 17 1.03 -42.31 35.06
C GLY A 17 1.43 -42.03 33.62
N LEU A 18 2.63 -42.48 33.25
CA LEU A 18 3.18 -42.52 31.90
C LEU A 18 2.27 -43.29 30.91
N CYS A 19 2.12 -42.78 29.68
CA CYS A 19 1.93 -43.60 28.49
C CYS A 19 2.61 -42.97 27.28
N VAL A 20 3.40 -43.81 26.60
CA VAL A 20 4.24 -43.56 25.43
C VAL A 20 3.52 -44.14 24.19
N ARG A 21 3.87 -43.62 23.00
CA ARG A 21 3.56 -44.05 21.60
C ARG A 21 2.37 -43.33 20.95
N ALA A 22 2.55 -42.51 19.91
CA ALA A 22 3.01 -42.74 18.52
C ALA A 22 1.90 -43.29 17.60
N ILE A 23 1.95 -42.86 16.31
CA ILE A 23 1.13 -43.28 15.15
C ILE A 23 -0.16 -42.41 15.00
N ASP A 24 -0.54 -41.78 13.88
CA ASP A 24 -0.24 -42.01 12.46
C ASP A 24 -0.41 -40.74 11.60
N ALA A 25 0.35 -40.70 10.50
CA ALA A 25 0.13 -39.82 9.38
C ALA A 25 -1.04 -40.34 8.52
N ARG A 26 -1.93 -39.45 8.04
CA ARG A 26 -2.83 -39.77 6.92
C ARG A 26 -2.61 -38.84 5.74
N ARG A 27 -1.79 -39.34 4.81
CA ARG A 27 -1.84 -39.06 3.38
C ARG A 27 -3.22 -39.42 2.84
N GLY A 28 -3.88 -38.46 2.21
CA GLY A 28 -4.98 -38.70 1.27
C GLY A 28 -4.46 -38.60 -0.15
N VAL A 29 -4.14 -39.74 -0.76
CA VAL A 29 -3.98 -39.91 -2.20
C VAL A 29 -5.38 -40.10 -2.78
N VAL A 30 -5.79 -39.26 -3.74
CA VAL A 30 -6.84 -39.63 -4.70
C VAL A 30 -6.30 -39.45 -6.11
N GLN A 31 -6.29 -40.58 -6.80
CA GLN A 31 -5.90 -40.81 -8.18
C GLN A 31 -6.89 -40.20 -9.18
N GLN A 32 -6.31 -39.71 -10.27
CA GLN A 32 -6.65 -39.99 -11.67
C GLN A 32 -8.14 -40.01 -12.08
N SER A 33 -8.49 -39.02 -12.90
CA SER A 33 -9.30 -39.25 -14.09
C SER A 33 -8.59 -38.65 -15.30
N ARG A 34 -8.10 -39.57 -16.14
CA ARG A 34 -7.57 -39.37 -17.50
C ARG A 34 -8.75 -39.33 -18.48
N ALA A 35 -8.44 -38.86 -19.70
CA ALA A 35 -9.25 -38.80 -20.94
C ALA A 35 -9.92 -37.43 -21.16
N ALA A 36 -9.83 -36.76 -22.32
CA ALA A 36 -9.25 -37.10 -23.62
C ALA A 36 -9.10 -35.81 -24.46
N SER A 37 -8.23 -35.87 -25.48
CA SER A 37 -8.27 -35.12 -26.75
C SER A 37 -8.22 -33.57 -26.67
N ALA A 38 -7.25 -32.88 -27.27
CA ALA A 38 -7.03 -32.90 -28.72
C ALA A 38 -5.58 -32.52 -29.07
N ARG A 39 -5.01 -33.31 -29.98
CA ARG A 39 -3.84 -32.97 -30.79
C ARG A 39 -4.27 -31.90 -31.80
N LEU A 40 -3.60 -30.75 -31.82
CA LEU A 40 -3.55 -29.90 -33.01
C LEU A 40 -2.10 -29.79 -33.46
N SER A 41 -1.89 -30.34 -34.65
CA SER A 41 -0.66 -30.45 -35.39
C SER A 41 -0.17 -29.08 -35.84
N LEU A 42 1.12 -28.83 -35.65
CA LEU A 42 1.85 -27.72 -36.26
C LEU A 42 2.10 -28.04 -37.74
N PRO A 43 1.85 -27.12 -38.69
CA PRO A 43 2.47 -27.18 -39.99
C PRO A 43 3.91 -26.67 -39.91
N SER A 44 4.82 -27.60 -40.17
CA SER A 44 6.20 -27.38 -40.57
C SER A 44 6.22 -26.55 -41.86
N SER A 45 6.91 -25.42 -41.88
CA SER A 45 7.20 -24.70 -43.12
C SER A 45 8.69 -24.42 -43.19
N SER A 46 9.30 -25.18 -44.09
CA SER A 46 10.68 -25.15 -44.53
C SER A 46 10.76 -24.24 -45.76
N ALA A 47 11.51 -23.14 -45.69
CA ALA A 47 11.99 -22.39 -46.85
C ALA A 47 13.22 -21.59 -46.38
N ALA A 48 14.41 -22.08 -46.70
CA ALA A 48 15.18 -21.69 -47.89
C ALA A 48 16.00 -20.40 -47.64
N LEU A 49 17.29 -20.62 -47.42
CA LEU A 49 18.36 -19.63 -47.56
C LEU A 49 18.35 -19.03 -48.97
N PRO A 50 18.89 -17.82 -49.12
CA PRO A 50 20.04 -17.71 -50.02
C PRO A 50 21.22 -16.97 -49.40
N SER A 51 22.38 -17.49 -49.78
CA SER A 51 23.73 -16.96 -49.63
C SER A 51 23.96 -15.67 -50.42
N ASP A 52 25.16 -15.12 -50.21
CA ASP A 52 25.91 -14.20 -51.07
C ASP A 52 25.61 -12.70 -50.98
N SER A 53 26.49 -11.96 -50.30
CA SER A 53 27.58 -11.22 -50.96
C SER A 53 28.06 -10.06 -50.08
N SER A 54 29.30 -10.15 -49.60
CA SER A 54 30.12 -8.98 -49.30
C SER A 54 30.41 -8.20 -50.60
N PRO A 55 30.68 -6.89 -50.54
CA PRO A 55 32.10 -6.53 -50.51
C PRO A 55 32.45 -5.35 -49.60
N THR A 56 33.57 -5.55 -48.91
CA THR A 56 34.64 -4.61 -48.63
C THR A 56 34.59 -3.31 -49.45
N THR A 57 34.60 -2.15 -48.77
CA THR A 57 35.10 -0.90 -49.35
C THR A 57 36.09 -0.27 -48.39
N GLN A 58 37.27 -0.02 -48.95
CA GLN A 58 38.47 0.52 -48.37
C GLN A 58 38.32 1.97 -47.88
N GLU A 59 38.94 2.18 -46.73
CA GLU A 59 39.73 3.32 -46.29
C GLU A 59 40.43 4.12 -47.41
N GLN A 60 40.20 5.44 -47.48
CA GLN A 60 41.26 6.46 -47.49
C GLN A 60 40.70 7.91 -47.32
N PRO A 61 41.41 8.78 -46.57
CA PRO A 61 41.04 10.19 -46.36
C PRO A 61 41.66 11.10 -47.43
N PRO A 62 41.17 12.35 -47.56
CA PRO A 62 42.15 13.45 -47.48
C PRO A 62 41.66 14.78 -46.87
N ALA A 63 42.67 15.51 -46.40
CA ALA A 63 42.86 16.96 -46.47
C ALA A 63 42.03 17.92 -45.59
N THR A 64 42.74 18.44 -44.60
CA THR A 64 42.68 19.81 -44.06
C THR A 64 42.55 20.91 -45.13
N THR A 65 41.59 21.81 -44.94
CA THR A 65 41.56 23.19 -45.47
C THR A 65 40.68 23.99 -44.49
N SER A 66 41.24 24.65 -43.47
CA SER A 66 41.65 26.07 -43.45
C SER A 66 40.75 27.01 -44.27
N GLY A 67 39.99 27.88 -43.60
CA GLY A 67 39.55 29.14 -44.20
C GLY A 67 38.09 29.53 -43.97
N ALA A 68 37.94 30.60 -43.18
CA ALA A 68 36.89 31.62 -43.25
C ALA A 68 35.52 31.35 -42.59
N GLU A 69 35.28 32.13 -41.52
CA GLU A 69 33.97 32.65 -41.10
C GLU A 69 33.19 33.21 -42.30
N PRO A 70 31.85 33.13 -42.28
CA PRO A 70 31.12 34.33 -41.87
C PRO A 70 29.82 34.08 -41.09
N SER A 71 29.56 35.01 -40.17
CA SER A 71 28.26 35.65 -39.94
C SER A 71 27.04 34.77 -39.67
N THR A 72 26.69 34.73 -38.39
CA THR A 72 25.33 34.59 -37.85
C THR A 72 24.26 35.34 -38.65
N PRO A 73 23.13 34.67 -38.91
CA PRO A 73 21.83 35.28 -38.66
C PRO A 73 21.15 34.57 -37.49
N SER A 74 20.95 35.35 -36.44
CA SER A 74 20.02 35.07 -35.34
C SER A 74 18.63 34.82 -35.93
N SER A 75 18.16 33.58 -35.84
CA SER A 75 16.76 33.23 -36.11
C SER A 75 16.33 32.25 -35.04
N SER A 76 15.89 32.83 -33.92
CA SER A 76 15.14 32.11 -32.89
C SER A 76 13.89 31.49 -33.54
N PRO A 77 13.65 30.18 -33.40
CA PRO A 77 12.36 29.62 -33.76
C PRO A 77 11.32 30.13 -32.76
N GLU A 78 10.38 30.94 -33.24
CA GLU A 78 9.14 31.25 -32.55
C GLU A 78 8.38 29.93 -32.33
N TRP A 79 8.36 29.47 -31.08
CA TRP A 79 7.46 28.39 -30.69
C TRP A 79 6.04 28.96 -30.63
N PRO A 80 5.02 28.24 -31.15
CA PRO A 80 3.64 28.68 -31.03
C PRO A 80 3.22 28.74 -29.56
N THR A 81 2.90 29.96 -29.11
CA THR A 81 2.47 30.35 -27.75
C THR A 81 1.14 29.71 -27.30
N GLU A 82 0.53 28.82 -28.09
CA GLU A 82 -0.83 28.35 -27.84
C GLU A 82 -0.97 27.20 -26.82
N PHE A 83 0.12 26.55 -26.39
CA PHE A 83 -0.01 25.46 -25.41
C PHE A 83 -0.07 25.94 -23.93
N GLY A 84 0.27 27.21 -23.66
CA GLY A 84 0.32 27.77 -22.30
C GLY A 84 -0.99 28.31 -21.73
N ALA A 85 -2.05 28.43 -22.55
CA ALA A 85 -3.28 29.13 -22.17
C ALA A 85 -4.36 28.25 -21.49
N ARG A 86 -4.23 26.92 -21.49
CA ARG A 86 -5.30 26.00 -21.03
C ARG A 86 -5.31 25.66 -19.54
N MET A 87 -4.35 26.14 -18.75
CA MET A 87 -4.25 25.84 -17.30
C MET A 87 -4.49 27.06 -16.38
N ARG A 88 -5.02 28.17 -16.91
CA ARG A 88 -5.20 29.43 -16.15
C ARG A 88 -6.66 29.90 -16.06
N GLY A 89 -7.60 28.95 -15.93
CA GLY A 89 -9.06 29.22 -15.92
C GLY A 89 -9.80 28.84 -14.62
N LEU A 90 -9.18 28.96 -13.45
CA LEU A 90 -9.83 28.69 -12.15
C LEU A 90 -9.51 29.78 -11.12
N ALA A 91 -9.86 31.03 -11.42
CA ALA A 91 -9.96 32.08 -10.39
C ALA A 91 -10.73 33.27 -10.95
N SER A 92 -12.06 33.24 -10.87
CA SER A 92 -12.95 34.40 -10.76
C SER A 92 -14.41 33.92 -10.72
N ARG A 93 -15.00 33.86 -9.52
CA ARG A 93 -16.45 33.70 -9.35
C ARG A 93 -16.94 34.91 -8.56
N PRO A 94 -17.83 35.76 -9.10
CA PRO A 94 -18.40 36.87 -8.35
C PRO A 94 -19.55 36.39 -7.44
N PRO A 95 -19.89 37.16 -6.39
CA PRO A 95 -21.04 36.90 -5.53
C PRO A 95 -22.30 37.59 -6.06
N ASN A 96 -23.43 36.88 -6.09
CA ASN A 96 -24.80 37.40 -6.08
C ASN A 96 -25.72 36.21 -5.73
N SER A 97 -26.43 36.17 -4.60
CA SER A 97 -27.53 36.99 -4.08
C SER A 97 -28.91 36.35 -4.35
N THR A 98 -29.61 36.07 -3.24
CA THR A 98 -31.08 36.16 -3.02
C THR A 98 -32.09 35.26 -3.77
N GLY A 99 -32.55 34.20 -3.08
CA GLY A 99 -33.95 33.71 -2.88
C GLY A 99 -34.89 33.39 -4.06
N PRO A 100 -36.12 32.85 -3.84
CA PRO A 100 -36.75 32.36 -2.61
C PRO A 100 -37.39 30.94 -2.67
N SER A 101 -37.82 30.50 -1.49
CA SER A 101 -38.85 29.53 -1.09
C SER A 101 -39.71 28.81 -2.14
N ALA A 102 -39.84 27.48 -2.00
CA ALA A 102 -41.08 26.77 -2.29
C ALA A 102 -41.26 25.59 -1.32
N SER A 103 -42.22 25.75 -0.42
CA SER A 103 -42.77 24.74 0.46
C SER A 103 -43.56 23.70 -0.35
N SER A 104 -43.43 22.42 -0.02
CA SER A 104 -44.45 21.43 -0.35
C SER A 104 -44.61 20.46 0.81
N SER A 105 -45.87 20.24 1.14
CA SER A 105 -46.39 19.67 2.38
C SER A 105 -47.16 18.39 2.09
N ASN A 106 -46.85 17.34 2.88
CA ASN A 106 -47.77 16.32 3.43
C ASN A 106 -48.51 15.33 2.49
N PRO A 107 -49.13 14.25 3.01
CA PRO A 107 -48.71 13.33 4.08
C PRO A 107 -49.06 11.83 3.77
N SER A 108 -48.79 10.95 4.75
CA SER A 108 -49.64 9.81 5.14
C SER A 108 -49.62 8.51 4.31
N ALA A 109 -49.08 7.44 4.89
CA ALA A 109 -49.83 6.21 5.23
C ALA A 109 -48.90 5.12 5.78
N ALA A 110 -49.10 4.74 7.04
CA ALA A 110 -48.85 3.40 7.57
C ALA A 110 -50.23 2.77 7.84
N PRO A 111 -50.36 1.43 7.94
CA PRO A 111 -50.15 0.81 9.26
C PRO A 111 -49.67 -0.67 9.25
N GLU A 112 -49.53 -1.22 10.46
CA GLU A 112 -49.48 -2.64 10.88
C GLU A 112 -48.14 -3.38 10.68
N SER A 113 -47.30 -3.62 11.69
CA SER A 113 -47.40 -4.31 12.99
C SER A 113 -47.11 -5.82 12.95
N LEU A 114 -46.15 -6.21 13.80
CA LEU A 114 -45.83 -7.53 14.39
C LEU A 114 -44.56 -8.20 13.84
N ASP A 115 -43.44 -8.01 14.55
CA ASP A 115 -42.85 -9.11 15.33
C ASP A 115 -41.83 -8.59 16.35
N ARG A 116 -41.81 -9.25 17.50
CA ARG A 116 -41.26 -8.82 18.79
C ARG A 116 -39.84 -9.40 18.96
N PRO A 117 -38.76 -8.60 19.03
CA PRO A 117 -37.47 -9.12 19.47
C PRO A 117 -37.33 -9.04 20.99
N LEU A 118 -36.70 -10.07 21.56
CA LEU A 118 -36.24 -10.12 22.94
C LEU A 118 -35.32 -8.91 23.20
N SER A 119 -35.81 -7.96 23.99
CA SER A 119 -35.09 -6.77 24.42
C SER A 119 -34.07 -7.15 25.49
N LEU A 120 -32.85 -7.49 25.06
CA LEU A 120 -31.68 -7.31 25.91
C LEU A 120 -31.33 -5.83 25.87
N SER A 121 -31.63 -5.11 26.96
CA SER A 121 -31.47 -3.66 27.03
C SER A 121 -30.01 -3.25 26.82
N PRO A 122 -29.69 -2.48 25.76
CA PRO A 122 -28.33 -1.99 25.52
C PRO A 122 -27.82 -1.07 26.64
N GLN A 123 -28.69 -0.60 27.55
CA GLN A 123 -28.27 0.20 28.71
C GLN A 123 -27.52 -0.62 29.77
N SER A 124 -27.86 -1.91 29.95
CA SER A 124 -27.20 -2.75 30.98
C SER A 124 -25.73 -3.06 30.66
N LEU A 125 -25.34 -3.07 29.38
CA LEU A 125 -23.95 -3.25 28.94
C LEU A 125 -23.15 -1.93 28.93
N VAL A 126 -23.83 -0.80 28.79
CA VAL A 126 -23.18 0.53 28.85
C VAL A 126 -22.90 0.93 30.30
N ASP A 127 -23.78 0.57 31.23
CA ASP A 127 -23.61 0.85 32.66
C ASP A 127 -22.46 0.03 33.29
N THR A 128 -22.36 -1.27 32.96
CA THR A 128 -21.23 -2.12 33.41
C THR A 128 -19.87 -1.64 32.89
N LEU A 129 -19.82 -0.99 31.73
CA LEU A 129 -18.59 -0.43 31.14
C LEU A 129 -18.30 1.02 31.54
N SER A 130 -19.26 1.70 32.17
CA SER A 130 -19.11 3.07 32.68
C SER A 130 -18.58 3.06 34.12
N ASP A 131 -18.98 2.08 34.94
CA ASP A 131 -18.42 1.85 36.27
C ASP A 131 -16.92 1.47 36.23
N LEU A 132 -16.46 0.89 35.11
CA LEU A 132 -15.07 0.52 34.92
C LEU A 132 -14.10 1.68 34.64
N LEU A 133 -14.61 2.90 34.45
CA LEU A 133 -13.82 4.05 33.98
C LEU A 133 -13.68 5.20 34.98
N VAL A 134 -14.27 5.07 36.17
CA VAL A 134 -14.19 6.14 37.19
C VAL A 134 -12.89 6.09 38.01
N GLU A 135 -12.09 5.02 37.92
CA GLU A 135 -10.95 4.80 38.84
C GLU A 135 -9.59 4.58 38.18
N ILE A 136 -9.27 5.31 37.09
CA ILE A 136 -7.91 5.35 36.54
C ILE A 136 -7.39 6.79 36.53
N SER A 137 -7.11 7.31 37.73
CA SER A 137 -6.18 8.43 37.88
C SER A 137 -4.75 7.92 37.68
N PRO A 138 -3.95 8.49 36.76
CA PRO A 138 -2.57 8.07 36.60
C PRO A 138 -1.76 8.43 37.87
N PRO A 139 -0.92 7.53 38.41
CA PRO A 139 0.02 7.91 39.44
C PRO A 139 1.07 8.87 38.86
N SER A 140 1.15 10.06 39.46
CA SER A 140 2.17 11.07 39.21
C SER A 140 3.56 10.43 39.25
N SER A 141 4.19 10.28 38.08
CA SER A 141 5.54 9.73 37.99
C SER A 141 6.53 10.81 38.40
N SER A 142 7.10 10.69 39.60
CA SER A 142 8.22 11.50 40.05
C SER A 142 9.50 11.07 39.32
N SER A 143 10.03 11.97 38.51
CA SER A 143 11.29 11.80 37.81
C SER A 143 12.46 12.01 38.77
N SER A 144 13.13 10.91 39.13
CA SER A 144 14.46 10.93 39.76
C SER A 144 15.56 11.05 38.70
N PRO A 145 16.65 11.83 38.97
CA PRO A 145 17.76 12.00 38.04
C PRO A 145 18.63 10.73 37.94
N SER A 146 18.92 10.31 36.71
CA SER A 146 19.75 9.14 36.40
C SER A 146 21.24 9.45 36.51
N ALA A 147 21.96 8.58 37.21
CA ALA A 147 23.42 8.51 37.23
C ALA A 147 23.99 7.86 35.95
N PRO A 148 25.22 8.20 35.53
CA PRO A 148 25.84 7.63 34.33
C PRO A 148 26.35 6.20 34.58
N SER A 149 25.91 5.25 33.75
CA SER A 149 26.46 3.88 33.73
C SER A 149 27.60 3.73 32.72
N PRO A 150 28.61 2.90 33.00
CA PRO A 150 29.84 2.78 32.23
C PRO A 150 29.68 1.96 30.95
N ARG A 151 30.47 2.33 29.93
CA ARG A 151 30.66 1.61 28.67
C ARG A 151 31.14 0.19 28.92
N THR A 152 30.40 -0.79 28.42
CA THR A 152 30.89 -2.17 28.23
C THR A 152 30.78 -2.50 26.74
N ASP A 153 31.95 -2.67 26.12
CA ASP A 153 32.10 -3.27 24.79
C ASP A 153 31.82 -4.77 24.90
N HIS A 154 30.70 -5.22 24.32
CA HIS A 154 30.41 -6.63 24.13
C HIS A 154 30.02 -6.91 22.68
N THR A 155 31.04 -7.27 21.90
CA THR A 155 30.94 -8.14 20.74
C THR A 155 30.43 -9.51 21.19
N ARG A 156 29.15 -9.83 20.97
CA ARG A 156 28.64 -11.20 21.17
C ARG A 156 27.55 -11.56 20.15
N TYR A 157 27.83 -12.67 19.48
CA TYR A 157 27.00 -13.46 18.59
C TYR A 157 25.51 -13.43 18.94
N ARG A 158 24.70 -12.92 18.00
CA ARG A 158 23.24 -12.92 18.05
C ARG A 158 22.75 -14.32 17.64
N LEU A 159 22.67 -15.24 18.60
CA LEU A 159 21.83 -16.42 18.45
C LEU A 159 20.38 -15.93 18.32
N GLU A 160 19.74 -16.26 17.21
CA GLU A 160 18.30 -16.13 16.97
C GLU A 160 17.56 -17.13 17.86
N THR A 161 17.56 -16.91 19.18
CA THR A 161 16.57 -17.53 20.04
C THR A 161 15.28 -16.75 19.87
N ASP A 162 14.34 -17.40 19.19
CA ASP A 162 12.88 -17.29 19.25
C ASP A 162 12.35 -16.58 20.53
N THR A 163 12.49 -15.24 20.56
CA THR A 163 12.17 -14.39 21.73
C THR A 163 10.74 -13.86 21.69
N ASP A 164 9.92 -14.38 20.77
CA ASP A 164 8.53 -13.94 20.59
C ASP A 164 7.57 -14.42 21.69
N PHE A 165 8.03 -15.19 22.68
CA PHE A 165 7.15 -15.83 23.65
C PHE A 165 7.09 -15.24 25.07
N ARG A 166 7.91 -14.25 25.48
CA ARG A 166 8.07 -13.97 26.92
C ARG A 166 8.10 -12.54 27.43
N TYR A 167 7.60 -11.59 26.65
CA TYR A 167 7.08 -10.36 27.25
C TYR A 167 5.60 -10.27 26.91
N ALA A 168 4.79 -11.06 27.63
CA ALA A 168 3.40 -10.70 27.84
C ALA A 168 3.44 -9.32 28.50
N SER A 169 3.34 -8.28 27.67
CA SER A 169 3.41 -6.89 28.10
C SER A 169 2.34 -6.72 29.16
N THR A 170 2.76 -6.55 30.42
CA THR A 170 1.90 -6.17 31.54
C THR A 170 1.45 -4.71 31.43
N ALA A 171 1.79 -4.04 30.32
CA ALA A 171 1.33 -2.71 30.02
C ALA A 171 -0.20 -2.67 30.03
N GLN A 172 -0.70 -1.62 30.67
CA GLN A 172 -2.11 -1.28 30.67
C GLN A 172 -2.56 -0.92 29.25
N PRO A 173 -3.77 -1.31 28.83
CA PRO A 173 -4.29 -0.97 27.52
C PRO A 173 -4.32 0.53 27.25
N THR A 174 -3.98 0.93 26.03
CA THR A 174 -4.10 2.33 25.62
C THR A 174 -5.59 2.74 25.55
N PRO A 175 -5.93 4.02 25.84
CA PRO A 175 -7.30 4.52 25.72
C PRO A 175 -7.91 4.36 24.32
N GLY A 176 -7.07 4.35 23.27
CA GLY A 176 -7.49 4.05 21.91
C GLY A 176 -7.99 2.62 21.72
N ALA A 177 -7.27 1.64 22.28
CA ALA A 177 -7.65 0.23 22.22
C ALA A 177 -8.95 -0.03 22.99
N LEU A 178 -9.11 0.54 24.19
CA LEU A 178 -10.35 0.43 24.96
C LEU A 178 -11.56 1.03 24.22
N ARG A 179 -11.41 2.21 23.60
CA ARG A 179 -12.48 2.81 22.77
C ARG A 179 -12.85 1.92 21.59
N MET A 180 -11.87 1.30 20.93
CA MET A 180 -12.12 0.35 19.85
C MET A 180 -12.88 -0.89 20.37
N ALA A 181 -12.46 -1.47 21.49
CA ALA A 181 -13.10 -2.63 22.07
C ALA A 181 -14.58 -2.34 22.43
N LYS A 182 -14.85 -1.20 23.08
CA LYS A 182 -16.23 -0.75 23.35
C LYS A 182 -17.07 -0.63 22.09
N ARG A 183 -16.51 -0.06 21.03
CA ARG A 183 -17.18 0.06 19.73
C ARG A 183 -17.50 -1.32 19.14
N LEU A 184 -16.61 -2.30 19.27
CA LEU A 184 -16.83 -3.66 18.79
C LEU A 184 -17.92 -4.38 19.59
N VAL A 185 -17.95 -4.22 20.92
CA VAL A 185 -19.03 -4.75 21.77
C VAL A 185 -20.38 -4.18 21.36
N LEU A 186 -20.48 -2.86 21.13
CA LEU A 186 -21.71 -2.23 20.64
C LEU A 186 -22.18 -2.75 19.28
N LEU A 187 -21.26 -3.27 18.47
CA LEU A 187 -21.54 -3.86 17.17
C LEU A 187 -21.77 -5.38 17.23
N GLY A 188 -21.88 -5.95 18.44
CA GLY A 188 -22.19 -7.35 18.66
C GLY A 188 -20.98 -8.29 18.54
N ALA A 189 -19.79 -7.83 18.91
CA ALA A 189 -18.62 -8.71 18.98
C ALA A 189 -18.86 -9.90 19.95
N PRO A 190 -18.42 -11.11 19.59
CA PRO A 190 -18.52 -12.27 20.47
C PRO A 190 -17.53 -12.17 21.64
N ASP A 191 -17.68 -13.07 22.62
CA ASP A 191 -16.71 -13.30 23.71
C ASP A 191 -16.39 -12.05 24.54
N VAL A 192 -17.43 -11.25 24.84
CA VAL A 192 -17.31 -10.03 25.66
C VAL A 192 -16.81 -10.35 27.07
N GLU A 193 -17.04 -11.57 27.57
CA GLU A 193 -16.57 -12.03 28.87
C GLU A 193 -15.03 -12.07 28.99
N GLU A 194 -14.30 -12.10 27.87
CA GLU A 194 -12.84 -12.00 27.88
C GLU A 194 -12.35 -10.57 28.23
N LEU A 195 -13.21 -9.55 28.12
CA LEU A 195 -12.91 -8.16 28.46
C LEU A 195 -13.06 -7.91 29.97
N HIS A 196 -12.10 -8.37 30.76
CA HIS A 196 -12.04 -8.08 32.19
C HIS A 196 -11.25 -6.79 32.50
N PRO A 197 -11.45 -6.17 33.69
CA PRO A 197 -10.84 -4.87 34.04
C PRO A 197 -9.30 -4.88 34.03
N GLY A 198 -8.71 -6.02 34.37
CA GLY A 198 -7.26 -6.23 34.38
C GLY A 198 -6.67 -6.75 33.06
N ILE A 199 -7.37 -6.62 31.93
CA ILE A 199 -6.88 -7.13 30.64
C ILE A 199 -5.58 -6.41 30.24
N THR A 200 -4.56 -7.16 29.86
CA THR A 200 -3.29 -6.58 29.38
C THR A 200 -3.46 -6.00 27.98
N GLU A 201 -2.64 -5.01 27.59
CA GLU A 201 -2.69 -4.42 26.25
C GLU A 201 -2.55 -5.48 25.14
N GLY A 202 -1.63 -6.44 25.32
CA GLY A 202 -1.43 -7.53 24.36
C GLY A 202 -2.63 -8.48 24.25
N ALA A 203 -3.30 -8.79 25.38
CA ALA A 203 -4.51 -9.59 25.37
C ALA A 203 -5.67 -8.83 24.70
N LEU A 204 -5.86 -7.54 25.03
CA LEU A 204 -6.89 -6.72 24.43
C LEU A 204 -6.70 -6.58 22.92
N ARG A 205 -5.46 -6.40 22.45
CA ARG A 205 -5.17 -6.28 21.01
C ARG A 205 -5.55 -7.56 20.25
N ARG A 206 -5.18 -8.73 20.79
CA ARG A 206 -5.56 -10.03 20.21
C ARG A 206 -7.08 -10.23 20.21
N TRP A 207 -7.77 -9.84 21.28
CA TRP A 207 -9.23 -9.87 21.33
C TRP A 207 -9.84 -8.94 20.27
N ILE A 208 -9.33 -7.71 20.14
CA ILE A 208 -9.76 -6.74 19.10
C ILE A 208 -9.57 -7.33 17.71
N ASP A 209 -8.44 -7.97 17.43
CA ASP A 209 -8.16 -8.56 16.12
C ASP A 209 -9.17 -9.70 15.82
N LYS A 210 -9.42 -10.61 16.77
CA LYS A 210 -10.48 -11.65 16.63
C LYS A 210 -11.88 -11.04 16.44
N ALA A 211 -12.23 -10.05 17.26
CA ALA A 211 -13.53 -9.38 17.20
C ALA A 211 -13.74 -8.63 15.87
N ARG A 212 -12.69 -8.04 15.30
CA ARG A 212 -12.74 -7.39 13.97
C ARG A 212 -12.95 -8.39 12.84
N GLU A 213 -12.50 -9.63 12.99
CA GLU A 213 -12.77 -10.71 12.03
C GLU A 213 -14.20 -11.24 12.14
N ALA A 214 -14.74 -11.32 13.36
CA ALA A 214 -16.09 -11.81 13.60
C ALA A 214 -17.18 -10.78 13.23
N VAL A 215 -16.95 -9.50 13.52
CA VAL A 215 -17.92 -8.42 13.26
C VAL A 215 -17.78 -7.91 11.83
N ARG A 216 -18.90 -7.80 11.11
CA ARG A 216 -18.96 -7.19 9.77
C ARG A 216 -18.90 -5.67 9.84
N LEU A 217 -17.72 -5.15 10.13
CA LEU A 217 -17.49 -3.71 10.17
C LEU A 217 -17.53 -3.13 8.76
N PRO A 218 -18.13 -1.94 8.55
CA PRO A 218 -17.95 -1.21 7.31
C PRO A 218 -16.48 -0.76 7.17
N PRO A 219 -16.02 -0.46 5.95
CA PRO A 219 -14.67 0.00 5.72
C PRO A 219 -14.52 1.43 6.26
N THR A 220 -13.32 1.77 6.75
CA THR A 220 -13.06 3.12 7.25
C THR A 220 -13.02 4.13 6.11
N THR A 221 -13.33 5.39 6.40
CA THR A 221 -13.22 6.49 5.43
C THR A 221 -11.81 6.61 4.86
N ALA A 222 -10.79 6.36 5.67
CA ALA A 222 -9.39 6.33 5.26
C ALA A 222 -9.08 5.18 4.29
N GLN A 223 -9.61 3.98 4.53
CA GLN A 223 -9.47 2.84 3.61
C GLN A 223 -10.15 3.12 2.27
N LEU A 224 -11.36 3.69 2.29
CA LEU A 224 -12.07 4.07 1.07
C LEU A 224 -11.31 5.14 0.28
N ALA A 225 -10.77 6.16 0.95
CA ALA A 225 -9.94 7.17 0.31
C ALA A 225 -8.67 6.56 -0.30
N LEU A 226 -8.00 5.66 0.42
CA LEU A 226 -6.83 4.95 -0.07
C LEU A 226 -7.18 4.04 -1.26
N ALA A 227 -8.29 3.33 -1.21
CA ALA A 227 -8.74 2.47 -2.30
C ALA A 227 -9.05 3.28 -3.56
N LYS A 228 -9.78 4.40 -3.44
CA LYS A 228 -10.02 5.34 -4.56
C LYS A 228 -8.71 5.83 -5.17
N ASN A 229 -7.73 6.19 -4.33
CA ASN A 229 -6.41 6.62 -4.80
C ASN A 229 -5.65 5.50 -5.51
N LEU A 230 -5.72 4.26 -5.01
CA LEU A 230 -5.09 3.09 -5.63
C LEU A 230 -5.74 2.73 -6.97
N ILE A 231 -7.07 2.75 -7.04
CA ILE A 231 -7.82 2.55 -8.29
C ILE A 231 -7.44 3.61 -9.33
N ALA A 232 -7.38 4.88 -8.92
CA ALA A 232 -6.94 5.97 -9.80
C ALA A 232 -5.48 5.81 -10.27
N GLN A 233 -4.66 5.02 -9.56
CA GLN A 233 -3.29 4.68 -9.94
C GLN A 233 -3.17 3.35 -10.70
N GLY A 234 -4.28 2.74 -11.09
CA GLY A 234 -4.28 1.50 -11.86
C GLY A 234 -4.03 0.24 -11.01
N ALA A 235 -4.48 0.24 -9.75
CA ALA A 235 -4.49 -0.97 -8.93
C ALA A 235 -5.22 -2.13 -9.63
N PRO A 236 -4.78 -3.39 -9.40
CA PRO A 236 -5.43 -4.55 -9.99
C PRO A 236 -6.84 -4.72 -9.42
N ASP A 237 -7.72 -5.33 -10.21
CA ASP A 237 -9.10 -5.69 -9.84
C ASP A 237 -9.90 -4.53 -9.20
N PRO A 238 -9.98 -3.35 -9.83
CA PRO A 238 -10.68 -2.20 -9.25
C PRO A 238 -12.18 -2.45 -9.06
N HIS A 239 -12.75 -3.40 -9.82
CA HIS A 239 -14.15 -3.81 -9.75
C HIS A 239 -14.49 -4.64 -8.50
N GLU A 240 -13.48 -5.20 -7.80
CA GLU A 240 -13.71 -5.87 -6.51
C GLU A 240 -14.14 -4.85 -5.43
N VAL A 241 -13.73 -3.58 -5.57
CA VAL A 241 -14.09 -2.51 -4.62
C VAL A 241 -15.53 -2.06 -4.85
N ARG A 242 -16.42 -2.52 -3.98
CA ARG A 242 -17.87 -2.25 -4.02
C ARG A 242 -18.38 -1.55 -2.78
N GLU A 243 -19.52 -0.89 -2.90
CA GLU A 243 -20.27 -0.39 -1.74
C GLU A 243 -20.71 -1.56 -0.85
N GLY A 244 -20.61 -1.39 0.47
CA GLY A 244 -20.95 -2.43 1.44
C GLY A 244 -19.86 -3.49 1.70
N MET A 245 -18.68 -3.38 1.07
CA MET A 245 -17.53 -4.23 1.41
C MET A 245 -17.16 -4.09 2.90
N THR A 246 -16.88 -5.19 3.58
CA THR A 246 -16.46 -5.15 4.99
C THR A 246 -15.05 -4.58 5.14
N HIS A 247 -14.70 -4.15 6.35
CA HIS A 247 -13.36 -3.70 6.70
C HIS A 247 -12.30 -4.75 6.33
N ALA A 248 -12.55 -6.02 6.65
CA ALA A 248 -11.61 -7.11 6.42
C ALA A 248 -11.43 -7.39 4.92
N GLU A 249 -12.50 -7.41 4.14
CA GLU A 249 -12.42 -7.54 2.67
C GLU A 249 -11.64 -6.37 2.05
N MET A 250 -11.93 -5.13 2.49
CA MET A 250 -11.22 -3.94 2.02
C MET A 250 -9.74 -3.97 2.39
N GLU A 251 -9.39 -4.40 3.60
CA GLU A 251 -8.00 -4.52 4.04
C GLU A 251 -7.22 -5.58 3.23
N ARG A 252 -7.85 -6.73 2.94
CA ARG A 252 -7.29 -7.75 2.05
C ARG A 252 -7.08 -7.18 0.64
N TRP A 253 -8.07 -6.48 0.10
CA TRP A 253 -7.96 -5.83 -1.22
C TRP A 253 -6.84 -4.79 -1.22
N LEU A 254 -6.77 -3.91 -0.22
CA LEU A 254 -5.71 -2.91 -0.08
C LEU A 254 -4.32 -3.54 0.00
N THR A 255 -4.18 -4.64 0.73
CA THR A 255 -2.91 -5.37 0.85
C THR A 255 -2.49 -5.95 -0.50
N LYS A 256 -3.42 -6.62 -1.20
CA LYS A 256 -3.20 -7.13 -2.57
C LYS A 256 -2.82 -5.98 -3.51
N ALA A 257 -3.58 -4.89 -3.50
CA ALA A 257 -3.35 -3.71 -4.32
C ALA A 257 -2.02 -3.01 -4.00
N GLN A 258 -1.53 -3.04 -2.76
CA GLN A 258 -0.21 -2.49 -2.40
C GLN A 258 0.96 -3.38 -2.84
N ILE A 259 0.79 -4.70 -2.78
CA ILE A 259 1.82 -5.66 -3.23
C ILE A 259 1.98 -5.56 -4.74
N PHE A 260 0.87 -5.62 -5.47
CA PHE A 260 0.86 -5.66 -6.93
C PHE A 260 0.83 -4.28 -7.58
N GLY A 261 0.26 -3.28 -6.92
CA GLY A 261 0.17 -1.94 -7.48
C GLY A 261 1.53 -1.29 -7.71
N ASN A 262 1.50 -0.30 -8.59
CA ASN A 262 2.60 0.67 -8.74
C ASN A 262 2.46 1.83 -7.78
N PHE A 263 1.91 1.57 -6.60
CA PHE A 263 1.73 2.58 -5.57
C PHE A 263 3.10 3.13 -5.18
N ILE A 264 3.43 4.27 -5.76
CA ILE A 264 4.48 5.13 -5.26
C ILE A 264 3.72 6.06 -4.33
N PRO A 265 3.90 5.94 -2.99
CA PRO A 265 3.28 6.89 -2.08
C PRO A 265 3.59 8.28 -2.60
N GLY A 266 2.55 9.09 -2.81
CA GLY A 266 2.67 10.41 -3.42
C GLY A 266 3.77 11.15 -2.69
N ARG A 267 4.94 11.30 -3.33
CA ARG A 267 6.01 12.07 -2.72
C ARG A 267 5.43 13.46 -2.58
N MET A 268 5.38 13.96 -1.34
CA MET A 268 4.91 15.31 -1.08
C MET A 268 5.65 16.23 -2.04
N VAL A 269 4.89 16.81 -2.97
CA VAL A 269 5.42 17.85 -3.83
C VAL A 269 5.84 18.95 -2.86
N PRO A 270 7.10 19.43 -2.92
CA PRO A 270 7.51 20.51 -2.03
C PRO A 270 6.50 21.65 -2.14
N VAL A 271 6.16 22.23 -0.99
CA VAL A 271 5.26 23.38 -0.87
C VAL A 271 6.01 24.57 -0.28
N GLY A 272 5.50 25.77 -0.50
CA GLY A 272 6.07 27.01 0.05
C GLY A 272 7.52 27.27 -0.37
N HIS A 273 8.36 27.68 0.60
CA HIS A 273 9.74 28.08 0.36
C HIS A 273 10.62 26.95 -0.21
N ALA A 274 10.36 25.69 0.19
CA ALA A 274 11.10 24.53 -0.30
C ALA A 274 10.97 24.31 -1.82
N ARG A 275 9.97 24.91 -2.48
CA ARG A 275 9.87 24.87 -3.96
C ARG A 275 10.91 25.74 -4.65
N ARG A 276 11.34 26.82 -4.00
CA ARG A 276 12.21 27.85 -4.57
C ARG A 276 13.70 27.51 -4.43
N THR A 277 14.04 26.54 -3.59
CA THR A 277 15.42 26.08 -3.43
C THR A 277 15.91 25.39 -4.71
N PRO A 278 17.22 25.43 -5.01
CA PRO A 278 17.81 24.66 -6.10
C PRO A 278 17.46 23.17 -5.99
N ALA A 279 17.25 22.50 -7.13
CA ALA A 279 17.05 21.06 -7.15
C ALA A 279 18.36 20.32 -6.82
N SER A 280 18.27 19.16 -6.16
CA SER A 280 19.47 18.35 -5.92
C SER A 280 19.90 17.62 -7.19
N GLY A 281 21.21 17.32 -7.32
CA GLY A 281 21.73 16.57 -8.49
C GLY A 281 20.99 15.25 -8.71
N SER A 282 20.66 14.52 -7.64
CA SER A 282 19.86 13.28 -7.73
C SER A 282 18.46 13.47 -8.32
N GLN A 283 17.82 14.64 -8.12
CA GLN A 283 16.52 14.95 -8.71
C GLN A 283 16.65 15.30 -10.19
N LEU A 284 17.71 16.03 -10.56
CA LEU A 284 18.00 16.35 -11.96
C LEU A 284 18.30 15.09 -12.78
N ASP A 285 19.13 14.19 -12.25
CA ASP A 285 19.38 12.89 -12.88
C ASP A 285 18.11 12.07 -13.05
N LEU A 286 17.28 12.00 -12.00
CA LEU A 286 16.01 11.27 -12.05
C LEU A 286 15.08 11.87 -13.11
N ALA A 287 14.99 13.18 -13.17
CA ALA A 287 14.16 13.88 -14.15
C ALA A 287 14.67 13.64 -15.58
N LYS A 288 16.00 13.66 -15.79
CA LYS A 288 16.61 13.32 -17.09
C LYS A 288 16.27 11.89 -17.52
N ASN A 289 16.47 10.92 -16.64
CA ASN A 289 16.15 9.51 -16.96
C ASN A 289 14.66 9.30 -17.27
N LEU A 290 13.77 9.99 -16.55
CA LEU A 290 12.34 9.93 -16.81
C LEU A 290 11.95 10.66 -18.10
N SER A 291 12.63 11.74 -18.45
CA SER A 291 12.50 12.45 -19.72
C SER A 291 12.90 11.53 -20.88
N ASP A 292 14.07 10.88 -20.80
CA ASP A 292 14.54 9.92 -21.81
C ASP A 292 13.55 8.75 -22.01
N ALA A 293 12.98 8.23 -20.91
CA ALA A 293 12.03 7.11 -20.97
C ALA A 293 10.63 7.52 -21.48
N SER A 294 10.15 8.72 -21.11
CA SER A 294 8.83 9.23 -21.47
C SER A 294 8.80 9.92 -22.84
N GLY A 295 9.95 10.39 -23.32
CA GLY A 295 10.06 11.23 -24.52
C GLY A 295 9.67 12.70 -24.29
N LEU A 296 9.40 13.13 -23.05
CA LEU A 296 9.07 14.54 -22.77
C LEU A 296 10.33 15.40 -22.72
N PRO A 297 10.39 16.55 -23.40
CA PRO A 297 11.53 17.46 -23.31
C PRO A 297 11.58 18.15 -21.94
N ILE A 298 12.79 18.39 -21.43
CA ILE A 298 13.01 19.07 -20.14
C ILE A 298 12.68 20.57 -20.29
N PRO A 299 11.73 21.14 -19.53
CA PRO A 299 11.24 22.51 -19.73
C PRO A 299 12.04 23.57 -18.95
N TYR A 300 13.17 23.21 -18.34
CA TYR A 300 13.98 24.09 -17.49
C TYR A 300 15.47 23.89 -17.75
N ASP A 301 16.27 24.91 -17.42
CA ASP A 301 17.73 24.81 -17.43
C ASP A 301 18.25 24.05 -16.19
N PRO A 302 18.98 22.93 -16.36
CA PRO A 302 19.50 22.13 -15.24
C PRO A 302 20.36 22.90 -14.23
N ARG A 303 21.01 23.99 -14.64
CA ARG A 303 21.90 24.78 -13.75
C ARG A 303 21.13 25.69 -12.79
N THR A 304 19.95 26.14 -13.20
CA THR A 304 19.12 27.10 -12.46
C THR A 304 17.80 26.51 -11.98
N ALA A 305 17.55 25.23 -12.28
CA ALA A 305 16.32 24.52 -11.99
C ALA A 305 15.96 24.51 -10.50
N ARG A 306 14.71 24.89 -10.21
CA ARG A 306 14.18 24.88 -8.85
C ARG A 306 13.58 23.52 -8.51
N LYS A 307 13.64 23.14 -7.24
CA LYS A 307 13.08 21.89 -6.72
C LYS A 307 11.60 21.71 -7.09
N GLY A 308 10.81 22.79 -7.08
CA GLY A 308 9.41 22.76 -7.46
C GLY A 308 9.17 22.44 -8.93
N GLU A 309 9.97 23.00 -9.84
CA GLU A 309 9.88 22.79 -11.29
C GLU A 309 10.27 21.35 -11.66
N VAL A 310 11.41 20.90 -11.14
CA VAL A 310 11.89 19.52 -11.32
C VAL A 310 10.89 18.51 -10.78
N SER A 311 10.30 18.76 -9.61
CA SER A 311 9.29 17.86 -9.03
C SER A 311 8.02 17.79 -9.88
N ASN A 312 7.54 18.93 -10.40
CA ASN A 312 6.39 18.96 -11.30
C ASN A 312 6.67 18.19 -12.60
N PHE A 313 7.86 18.38 -13.18
CA PHE A 313 8.24 17.68 -14.41
C PHE A 313 8.42 16.17 -14.20
N ILE A 314 8.99 15.74 -13.07
CA ILE A 314 9.02 14.32 -12.70
C ILE A 314 7.61 13.74 -12.66
N ILE A 315 6.64 14.46 -12.07
CA ILE A 315 5.24 14.00 -12.05
C ILE A 315 4.69 13.90 -13.49
N ALA A 316 4.92 14.90 -14.34
CA ALA A 316 4.49 14.88 -15.73
C ALA A 316 5.08 13.68 -16.50
N CYS A 317 6.38 13.40 -16.36
CA CYS A 317 7.00 12.24 -17.00
C CYS A 317 6.42 10.91 -16.52
N ARG A 318 6.14 10.78 -15.22
CA ARG A 318 5.51 9.57 -14.67
C ARG A 318 4.09 9.37 -15.19
N THR A 319 3.33 10.46 -15.27
CA THR A 319 2.00 10.47 -15.86
C THR A 319 2.05 10.05 -17.34
N GLU A 320 3.02 10.56 -18.09
CA GLU A 320 3.20 10.20 -19.49
C GLU A 320 3.65 8.74 -19.68
N LEU A 321 4.56 8.23 -18.84
CA LEU A 321 4.91 6.80 -18.84
C LEU A 321 3.70 5.92 -18.54
N ALA A 322 2.87 6.32 -17.58
CA ALA A 322 1.63 5.63 -17.30
C ALA A 322 0.71 5.66 -18.54
N ARG A 323 0.54 6.81 -19.20
CA ARG A 323 -0.25 6.92 -20.44
C ARG A 323 0.26 5.99 -21.55
N GLN A 324 1.57 5.78 -21.64
CA GLN A 324 2.22 4.87 -22.58
C GLN A 324 2.22 3.40 -22.14
N SER A 325 1.58 3.07 -21.01
CA SER A 325 1.62 1.75 -20.38
C SER A 325 3.04 1.20 -20.12
N LYS A 326 3.98 2.11 -19.83
CA LYS A 326 5.36 1.80 -19.48
C LYS A 326 5.57 1.82 -17.97
N PRO A 327 6.53 1.04 -17.44
CA PRO A 327 6.82 1.06 -16.03
C PRO A 327 7.40 2.40 -15.56
N VAL A 328 6.84 2.91 -14.46
CA VAL A 328 7.27 4.18 -13.84
C VAL A 328 8.66 4.08 -13.21
N PHE A 329 9.09 2.86 -12.87
CA PHE A 329 10.41 2.58 -12.33
C PHE A 329 11.20 1.73 -13.33
N VAL A 330 12.11 2.37 -14.04
CA VAL A 330 13.12 1.70 -14.85
C VAL A 330 14.47 1.98 -14.19
N PRO A 331 15.21 0.95 -13.73
CA PRO A 331 16.56 1.13 -13.23
C PRO A 331 17.44 1.78 -14.30
N ARG A 332 18.40 2.62 -13.90
CA ARG A 332 19.36 3.23 -14.85
C ARG A 332 20.10 2.12 -15.61
N PRO A 333 20.54 2.33 -16.86
CA PRO A 333 21.28 1.32 -17.61
C PRO A 333 22.45 0.70 -16.81
N GLY A 334 23.29 1.51 -16.17
CA GLY A 334 24.38 1.01 -15.32
C GLY A 334 23.95 0.45 -13.94
N GLU A 335 22.73 0.71 -13.50
CA GLU A 335 22.16 0.09 -12.29
C GLU A 335 21.52 -1.27 -12.59
N ARG A 336 21.18 -1.57 -13.85
CA ARG A 336 20.51 -2.83 -14.22
C ARG A 336 21.39 -4.04 -13.90
N ASP A 337 22.71 -3.90 -14.01
CA ASP A 337 23.67 -4.99 -13.75
C ASP A 337 24.06 -5.12 -12.28
N MET A 338 23.67 -4.16 -11.44
CA MET A 338 23.92 -4.24 -9.99
C MET A 338 23.09 -5.35 -9.35
N PRO A 339 23.50 -5.90 -8.19
CA PRO A 339 22.70 -6.89 -7.47
C PRO A 339 21.33 -6.32 -7.08
N ALA A 340 20.30 -7.16 -7.16
CA ALA A 340 18.94 -6.81 -6.76
C ALA A 340 18.89 -6.27 -5.32
N THR A 341 18.13 -5.20 -5.12
CA THR A 341 17.97 -4.59 -3.79
C THR A 341 17.13 -5.47 -2.87
N GLU A 342 17.35 -5.40 -1.55
CA GLU A 342 16.54 -6.12 -0.55
C GLU A 342 15.04 -5.81 -0.69
N ARG A 343 14.69 -4.57 -1.06
CA ARG A 343 13.29 -4.18 -1.29
C ARG A 343 12.68 -4.87 -2.51
N GLN A 344 13.45 -5.08 -3.59
CA GLN A 344 12.98 -5.82 -4.76
C GLN A 344 12.81 -7.30 -4.44
N LYS A 345 13.75 -7.90 -3.70
CA LYS A 345 13.66 -9.29 -3.23
C LYS A 345 12.40 -9.50 -2.38
N LEU A 346 12.19 -8.66 -1.37
CA LEU A 346 11.00 -8.71 -0.50
C LEU A 346 9.71 -8.48 -1.29
N LYS A 347 9.71 -7.59 -2.31
CA LYS A 347 8.52 -7.38 -3.16
C LYS A 347 8.20 -8.63 -3.99
N LEU A 348 9.20 -9.28 -4.58
CA LEU A 348 9.04 -10.52 -5.33
C LEU A 348 8.55 -11.66 -4.43
N GLU A 349 9.12 -11.80 -3.23
CA GLU A 349 8.70 -12.78 -2.24
C GLU A 349 7.21 -12.59 -1.87
N ARG A 350 6.78 -11.36 -1.61
CA ARG A 350 5.35 -11.03 -1.36
C ARG A 350 4.43 -11.33 -2.54
N MET A 351 4.97 -11.37 -3.76
CA MET A 351 4.25 -11.78 -4.97
C MET A 351 4.27 -13.31 -5.19
N GLY A 352 4.93 -14.07 -4.31
CA GLY A 352 5.10 -15.52 -4.43
C GLY A 352 6.17 -15.91 -5.46
N LEU A 353 7.12 -15.03 -5.77
CA LEU A 353 8.20 -15.28 -6.73
C LEU A 353 9.55 -15.39 -6.03
N SER A 354 10.32 -16.42 -6.37
CA SER A 354 11.71 -16.57 -5.94
C SER A 354 12.66 -15.94 -6.97
N LEU A 355 13.55 -15.08 -6.51
CA LEU A 355 14.60 -14.49 -7.35
C LEU A 355 15.82 -15.44 -7.37
N PRO A 356 16.41 -15.75 -8.54
CA PRO A 356 17.59 -16.62 -8.58
C PRO A 356 18.79 -15.97 -7.88
N TRP A 357 19.71 -16.83 -7.41
CA TRP A 357 20.93 -16.36 -6.76
C TRP A 357 21.77 -15.52 -7.74
N GLY A 358 22.25 -14.36 -7.29
CA GLY A 358 23.02 -13.43 -8.12
C GLY A 358 22.20 -12.60 -9.11
N ALA A 359 20.87 -12.63 -9.04
CA ALA A 359 20.04 -11.85 -9.95
C ALA A 359 20.28 -10.34 -9.84
N THR A 360 20.23 -9.70 -11.00
CA THR A 360 20.48 -8.26 -11.12
C THR A 360 19.23 -7.43 -10.86
N ARG A 361 19.39 -6.12 -10.62
CA ARG A 361 18.27 -5.19 -10.46
C ARG A 361 17.39 -5.14 -11.70
N GLY A 362 17.98 -5.26 -12.89
CA GLY A 362 17.27 -5.34 -14.16
C GLY A 362 16.35 -6.54 -14.18
N GLN A 363 16.90 -7.74 -13.93
CA GLN A 363 16.11 -8.98 -13.88
C GLN A 363 14.99 -8.92 -12.85
N ALA A 364 15.28 -8.45 -11.63
CA ALA A 364 14.26 -8.31 -10.59
C ALA A 364 13.17 -7.30 -11.00
N SER A 365 13.54 -6.18 -11.62
CA SER A 365 12.59 -5.18 -12.12
C SER A 365 11.69 -5.74 -13.23
N ASP A 366 12.27 -6.52 -14.15
CA ASP A 366 11.54 -7.12 -15.26
C ASP A 366 10.56 -8.19 -14.75
N MET A 367 10.98 -9.02 -13.78
CA MET A 367 10.10 -10.00 -13.12
C MET A 367 8.93 -9.34 -12.39
N ILE A 368 9.19 -8.26 -11.64
CA ILE A 368 8.13 -7.48 -10.97
C ILE A 368 7.16 -6.93 -12.01
N THR A 369 7.68 -6.30 -13.07
CA THR A 369 6.85 -5.68 -14.12
C THR A 369 5.98 -6.71 -14.84
N GLN A 370 6.57 -7.85 -15.18
CA GLN A 370 5.88 -8.98 -15.81
C GLN A 370 4.77 -9.51 -14.90
N ARG A 371 5.05 -9.73 -13.62
CA ARG A 371 4.05 -10.22 -12.67
C ARG A 371 2.91 -9.23 -12.46
N GLN A 372 3.20 -7.94 -12.41
CA GLN A 372 2.18 -6.89 -12.32
C GLN A 372 1.28 -6.88 -13.55
N LYS A 373 1.85 -7.06 -14.75
CA LYS A 373 1.07 -7.18 -15.99
C LYS A 373 0.16 -8.41 -15.98
N GLU A 374 0.63 -9.56 -15.51
CA GLU A 374 -0.18 -10.78 -15.37
C GLU A 374 -1.36 -10.59 -14.41
N MET A 375 -1.18 -9.81 -13.36
CA MET A 375 -2.22 -9.48 -12.37
C MET A 375 -3.19 -8.38 -12.83
N GLY A 376 -3.11 -7.95 -14.10
CA GLY A 376 -3.99 -6.92 -14.64
C GLY A 376 -3.76 -5.52 -14.06
N VAL A 377 -2.56 -5.25 -13.53
CA VAL A 377 -2.20 -3.89 -13.09
C VAL A 377 -2.16 -3.01 -14.33
N ALA A 378 -3.08 -2.04 -14.38
CA ALA A 378 -3.13 -1.08 -15.46
C ALA A 378 -1.99 -0.06 -15.28
N TRP A 379 -1.00 -0.12 -16.15
CA TRP A 379 -0.01 0.93 -16.27
C TRP A 379 -0.69 2.06 -17.04
N GLY A 380 -1.32 2.98 -16.31
CA GLY A 380 -2.13 4.04 -16.89
C GLY A 380 -2.94 4.74 -15.82
N LEU A 381 -3.05 6.07 -15.93
CA LEU A 381 -4.23 6.72 -15.34
C LEU A 381 -5.42 6.07 -16.05
N PRO A 382 -6.47 5.61 -15.32
CA PRO A 382 -7.71 5.29 -16.00
C PRO A 382 -8.04 6.52 -16.84
N GLU A 383 -8.28 6.33 -18.15
CA GLU A 383 -8.82 7.40 -18.96
C GLU A 383 -10.05 7.86 -18.20
N VAL A 384 -9.94 8.99 -17.53
CA VAL A 384 -11.10 9.71 -17.04
C VAL A 384 -11.72 10.12 -18.34
N LYS A 385 -12.59 9.25 -18.91
CA LYS A 385 -13.52 9.63 -19.96
C LYS A 385 -14.12 10.90 -19.40
N ALA A 386 -13.65 12.04 -19.91
CA ALA A 386 -14.07 13.33 -19.42
C ALA A 386 -15.57 13.24 -19.56
N ALA A 387 -16.26 13.12 -18.41
CA ALA A 387 -17.68 12.85 -18.43
C ALA A 387 -18.27 13.98 -19.25
N GLU A 388 -18.67 13.68 -20.49
CA GLU A 388 -19.28 14.62 -21.40
C GLU A 388 -20.49 15.13 -20.64
N ARG A 389 -20.37 16.35 -20.15
CA ARG A 389 -21.39 17.09 -19.42
C ARG A 389 -22.02 18.07 -20.37
#